data_AF-A0A194W4H4-F1
#
_entry.id   AF-A0A194W4H4-F1
#
_cell.length_a   1.000
_cell.length_b   1.000
_cell.length_c   1.000
_cell.angle_alpha   90.00
_cell.angle_beta   90.00
_cell.angle_gamma   90.00
#
_symmetry.space_group_name_H-M   'P 1'
#
loop_
_entity.id
_entity.type
_entity.pdbx_description
1 polymer ?
#
loop_
_entity_poly.entity_id
_entity_poly.type
_entity_poly.pdbx_seq_one_letter_code
_entity_poly.pdbx_strand_id
1 'polypeptide(L)'
;MADRFPSLEDFDSGAQTDIPDPSVDASADDFLAREKAILGEDAEVFATAEDGAAFEDAEADLLGGGGEETAQFEQQFPDLSGPNEAVAPGGNITATGPSVSYNSGYAAYAEDEEEPEVIKEWRAKREATNAKRAEQFAQQREETVAEAQRNIDDFYENYNNKKEKQIAASRKDAEQFLASREDTTSGGTSWDRIAKIVDVSGKGAKGGASGSGKERFRELLMSLRKDEKAPGATGY
;
A
#
# COMPACT_ATOMS: atom_id res chain seq x y z
N MET A 1 10.90 27.91 -26.98
CA MET A 1 9.89 26.89 -26.61
C MET A 1 10.12 25.54 -27.29
N ALA A 2 10.90 25.46 -28.38
CA ALA A 2 11.24 24.19 -29.04
C ALA A 2 12.52 23.51 -28.50
N ASP A 3 13.40 24.25 -27.81
CA ASP A 3 14.70 23.73 -27.35
C ASP A 3 14.64 22.96 -26.01
N ARG A 4 13.44 22.65 -25.53
CA ARG A 4 13.20 21.96 -24.24
C ARG A 4 12.56 20.57 -24.41
N PHE A 5 12.16 20.21 -25.63
CA PHE A 5 11.72 18.86 -25.96
C PHE A 5 12.83 18.16 -26.74
N PRO A 6 13.19 16.91 -26.41
CA PRO A 6 14.16 16.15 -27.18
C PRO A 6 13.72 16.07 -28.64
N SER A 7 14.66 16.20 -29.56
CA SER A 7 14.36 16.02 -30.98
C SER A 7 13.99 14.55 -31.22
N LEU A 8 13.19 14.28 -32.26
CA LEU A 8 12.76 12.91 -32.56
C LEU A 8 13.95 11.97 -32.85
N GLU A 9 15.11 12.53 -33.22
CA GLU A 9 16.37 11.82 -33.43
C GLU A 9 17.11 11.44 -32.12
N ASP A 10 16.83 12.15 -31.02
CA ASP A 10 17.43 11.86 -29.70
C ASP A 10 16.78 10.63 -29.02
N PHE A 11 15.54 10.28 -29.39
CA PHE A 11 14.85 9.09 -28.88
C PHE A 11 15.38 7.77 -29.48
N ASP A 12 15.85 7.79 -30.73
CA ASP A 12 16.36 6.59 -31.44
C ASP A 12 17.82 6.26 -31.08
N SER A 13 18.55 7.24 -30.52
CA SER A 13 19.96 7.10 -30.13
C SER A 13 20.17 6.55 -28.72
N GLY A 14 19.09 6.17 -28.01
CA GLY A 14 19.16 5.53 -26.69
C GLY A 14 19.62 6.46 -25.57
N ALA A 15 19.58 7.79 -25.78
CA ALA A 15 19.80 8.77 -24.74
C ALA A 15 18.61 8.71 -23.77
N GLN A 16 18.84 8.07 -22.62
CA GLN A 16 17.90 8.03 -21.53
C GLN A 16 17.62 9.46 -21.08
N THR A 17 16.38 9.93 -21.24
CA THR A 17 15.91 11.15 -20.57
C THR A 17 16.18 10.96 -19.07
N ASP A 18 16.79 11.94 -18.41
CA ASP A 18 17.03 11.94 -16.96
C ASP A 18 15.67 11.88 -16.23
N ILE A 19 15.10 10.68 -16.10
CA ILE A 19 13.93 10.42 -15.29
C ILE A 19 14.44 10.42 -13.85
N PRO A 20 14.02 11.37 -12.99
CA PRO A 20 14.38 11.36 -11.59
C PRO A 20 13.96 10.02 -10.97
N ASP A 21 14.86 9.39 -10.22
CA ASP A 21 14.62 8.10 -9.57
C ASP A 21 13.32 8.16 -8.75
N PRO A 22 12.32 7.28 -8.96
CA PRO A 22 11.06 7.32 -8.22
C PRO A 22 11.22 7.02 -6.71
N SER A 23 12.44 6.77 -6.23
CA SER A 23 12.75 6.49 -4.83
C SER A 23 13.02 7.73 -3.96
N VAL A 24 12.81 8.96 -4.44
CA VAL A 24 12.95 10.15 -3.59
C VAL A 24 11.83 10.17 -2.54
N ASP A 25 12.21 10.23 -1.26
CA ASP A 25 11.38 10.36 -0.05
C ASP A 25 10.44 11.60 -0.09
N ALA A 26 9.47 11.62 -1.00
CA ALA A 26 8.33 12.52 -0.94
C ALA A 26 7.33 11.90 0.04
N SER A 27 6.89 12.66 1.05
CA SER A 27 5.88 12.20 2.01
C SER A 27 4.70 11.57 1.27
N ALA A 28 4.44 10.29 1.51
CA ALA A 28 3.45 9.49 0.80
C ALA A 28 1.99 9.97 1.01
N ASP A 29 1.80 11.02 1.81
CA ASP A 29 0.50 11.54 2.22
C ASP A 29 -0.03 12.65 1.27
N ASP A 30 0.78 13.17 0.34
CA ASP A 30 0.36 14.21 -0.62
C ASP A 30 0.70 13.83 -2.08
N PHE A 31 -0.34 13.48 -2.84
CA PHE A 31 -0.25 13.06 -4.24
C PHE A 31 0.31 14.16 -5.15
N LEU A 32 -0.07 15.43 -4.95
CA LEU A 32 0.41 16.53 -5.78
C LEU A 32 1.89 16.81 -5.54
N ALA A 33 2.33 16.74 -4.28
CA ALA A 33 3.75 16.89 -3.95
C ALA A 33 4.60 15.77 -4.58
N ARG A 34 4.09 14.53 -4.58
CA ARG A 34 4.75 13.38 -5.23
C ARG A 34 4.86 13.58 -6.74
N GLU A 35 3.77 13.90 -7.42
CA GLU A 35 3.79 14.09 -8.88
C GLU A 35 4.63 15.31 -9.27
N LYS A 36 4.59 16.40 -8.49
CA LYS A 36 5.45 17.57 -8.70
C LYS A 36 6.94 17.24 -8.54
N ALA A 37 7.31 16.40 -7.58
CA ALA A 37 8.69 15.97 -7.39
C ALA A 37 9.18 15.06 -8.53
N ILE A 38 8.31 14.19 -9.05
CA ILE A 38 8.62 13.30 -10.19
C ILE A 38 8.77 14.11 -11.49
N LEU A 39 7.89 15.09 -11.71
CA LEU A 39 7.90 15.92 -12.92
C LEU A 39 8.91 17.07 -12.86
N GLY A 40 9.44 17.42 -11.68
CA GLY A 40 10.51 18.42 -11.54
C GLY A 40 10.13 19.80 -12.10
N GLU A 41 11.00 20.37 -12.96
CA GLU A 41 10.75 21.67 -13.62
C GLU A 41 9.49 21.65 -14.51
N ASP A 42 9.11 20.50 -15.06
CA ASP A 42 7.95 20.39 -15.97
C ASP A 42 6.61 20.42 -15.23
N ALA A 43 6.60 20.21 -13.91
CA ALA A 43 5.39 20.25 -13.11
C ALA A 43 4.71 21.64 -13.12
N GLU A 44 5.47 22.72 -13.37
CA GLU A 44 4.92 24.07 -13.47
C GLU A 44 4.00 24.27 -14.67
N VAL A 45 4.08 23.41 -15.71
CA VAL A 45 3.19 23.47 -16.88
C VAL A 45 1.80 22.89 -16.58
N PHE A 46 1.73 21.98 -15.62
CA PHE A 46 0.49 21.31 -15.21
C PHE A 46 -0.13 21.91 -13.95
N ALA A 47 0.60 22.80 -13.26
CA ALA A 47 0.10 23.50 -12.09
C ALA A 47 -1.04 24.44 -12.47
N THR A 48 -2.19 24.29 -11.82
CA THR A 48 -3.33 25.19 -11.98
C THR A 48 -3.48 26.09 -10.75
N ALA A 49 -4.16 27.23 -10.91
CA ALA A 49 -4.40 28.17 -9.80
C ALA A 49 -5.27 27.57 -8.68
N GLU A 50 -5.99 26.47 -8.95
CA GLU A 50 -6.89 25.81 -8.00
C GLU A 50 -6.22 24.67 -7.22
N ASP A 51 -4.99 24.27 -7.59
CA ASP A 51 -4.26 23.18 -6.93
C ASP A 51 -3.99 23.46 -5.44
N GLY A 52 -3.89 24.74 -5.04
CA GLY A 52 -3.76 25.14 -3.63
C GLY A 52 -5.09 25.17 -2.88
N ALA A 53 -6.19 25.46 -3.57
CA ALA A 53 -7.52 25.59 -2.95
C ALA A 53 -8.12 24.23 -2.57
N ALA A 54 -7.77 23.16 -3.29
CA ALA A 54 -8.25 21.80 -3.02
C ALA A 54 -7.77 21.21 -1.68
N PHE A 55 -6.72 21.77 -1.07
CA PHE A 55 -6.11 21.26 0.17
C PHE A 55 -6.17 22.23 1.35
N GLU A 56 -6.48 23.51 1.14
CA GLU A 56 -6.60 24.49 2.23
C GLU A 56 -7.89 24.30 3.06
N ASP A 57 -8.92 23.67 2.49
CA ASP A 57 -10.18 23.40 3.19
C ASP A 57 -10.31 21.90 3.51
N ALA A 58 -9.60 21.46 4.54
CA ALA A 58 -9.62 20.07 5.02
C ALA A 58 -11.00 19.58 5.54
N GLU A 59 -12.03 20.42 5.47
CA GLU A 59 -13.43 20.05 5.75
C GLU A 59 -14.31 19.95 4.50
N ALA A 60 -13.81 20.34 3.31
CA ALA A 60 -14.50 20.11 2.05
C ALA A 60 -14.20 18.68 1.57
N ASP A 61 -15.14 17.78 1.84
CA ASP A 61 -15.16 16.40 1.33
C ASP A 61 -14.78 16.36 -0.15
N LEU A 62 -13.57 15.86 -0.43
CA LEU A 62 -12.96 15.66 -1.76
C LEU A 62 -13.83 14.79 -2.70
N LEU A 63 -14.90 14.19 -2.19
CA LEU A 63 -15.91 13.45 -2.96
C LEU A 63 -17.20 14.26 -3.26
N GLY A 64 -17.21 15.58 -3.05
CA GLY A 64 -18.28 16.45 -3.50
C GLY A 64 -19.62 16.18 -2.80
N GLY A 65 -19.60 15.69 -1.55
CA GLY A 65 -20.81 15.44 -0.75
C GLY A 65 -21.47 16.68 -0.16
N GLY A 66 -21.02 17.89 -0.52
CA GLY A 66 -21.29 19.13 0.20
C GLY A 66 -22.09 20.20 -0.55
N GLY A 67 -23.34 19.90 -0.92
CA GLY A 67 -24.45 20.87 -0.82
C GLY A 67 -24.66 21.97 -1.86
N GLU A 68 -23.66 22.45 -2.61
CA GLU A 68 -23.88 23.58 -3.55
C GLU A 68 -23.61 23.25 -5.04
N GLU A 69 -22.56 22.49 -5.36
CA GLU A 69 -22.24 22.14 -6.75
C GLU A 69 -23.10 20.99 -7.29
N THR A 70 -23.41 20.00 -6.44
CA THR A 70 -24.37 18.93 -6.77
C THR A 70 -25.76 19.47 -7.05
N ALA A 71 -26.20 20.50 -6.32
CA ALA A 71 -27.49 21.15 -6.55
C ALA A 71 -27.56 21.90 -7.90
N GLN A 72 -26.43 22.43 -8.40
CA GLN A 72 -26.36 23.06 -9.72
C GLN A 72 -26.29 22.00 -10.84
N PHE A 73 -25.58 20.90 -10.62
CA PHE A 73 -25.50 19.78 -11.56
C PHE A 73 -26.86 19.06 -11.71
N GLU A 74 -27.57 18.79 -10.61
CA GLU A 74 -28.92 18.20 -10.62
C GLU A 74 -29.96 19.11 -11.29
N GLN A 75 -29.75 20.43 -11.28
CA GLN A 75 -30.61 21.38 -12.01
C GLN A 75 -30.32 21.41 -13.52
N GLN A 76 -29.10 21.10 -13.93
CA GLN A 76 -28.67 21.11 -15.34
C GLN A 76 -28.86 19.74 -16.02
N PHE A 77 -28.87 18.66 -15.24
CA PHE A 77 -29.05 17.30 -15.72
C PHE A 77 -30.17 16.61 -14.94
N PRO A 78 -31.33 16.37 -15.57
CA PRO A 78 -32.43 15.65 -14.94
C PRO A 78 -31.99 14.26 -14.46
N ASP A 79 -32.41 13.89 -13.26
CA ASP A 79 -32.15 12.58 -12.68
C ASP A 79 -32.77 11.45 -13.53
N LEU A 80 -31.93 10.51 -13.96
CA LEU A 80 -32.28 9.35 -14.77
C LEU A 80 -32.64 8.11 -13.94
N SER A 81 -32.58 8.19 -12.61
CA SER A 81 -32.78 7.06 -11.69
C SER A 81 -34.26 6.76 -11.38
N GLY A 82 -35.18 7.67 -11.73
CA GLY A 82 -36.62 7.44 -11.68
C GLY A 82 -37.12 6.55 -12.84
N PRO A 83 -38.18 5.74 -12.65
CA PRO A 83 -38.76 4.98 -13.75
C PRO A 83 -39.22 5.95 -14.83
N ASN A 84 -38.57 5.85 -15.99
CA ASN A 84 -38.79 6.71 -17.14
C ASN A 84 -40.13 6.36 -17.80
N GLU A 85 -41.24 6.80 -17.19
CA GLU A 85 -42.61 6.52 -17.64
C GLU A 85 -43.06 7.45 -18.78
N ALA A 86 -42.15 8.30 -19.29
CA ALA A 86 -42.42 9.30 -20.33
C ALA A 86 -41.72 9.05 -21.68
N VAL A 87 -41.08 7.89 -21.90
CA VAL A 87 -40.58 7.52 -23.23
C VAL A 87 -41.65 6.72 -23.97
N ALA A 88 -42.55 7.44 -24.65
CA ALA A 88 -43.25 6.88 -25.80
C ALA A 88 -42.20 6.54 -26.89
N PRO A 89 -42.44 5.55 -27.77
CA PRO A 89 -41.45 5.11 -28.74
C PRO A 89 -41.25 6.19 -29.80
N GLY A 90 -40.21 7.00 -29.62
CA GLY A 90 -39.89 8.14 -30.49
C GLY A 90 -39.30 9.29 -29.68
N GLY A 91 -38.09 9.09 -29.16
CA GLY A 91 -37.44 9.95 -28.17
C GLY A 91 -37.51 11.46 -28.42
N ASN A 92 -38.44 12.12 -27.74
CA ASN A 92 -38.55 13.56 -27.62
C ASN A 92 -38.60 13.95 -26.14
N ILE A 93 -37.50 14.49 -25.64
CA ILE A 93 -37.38 15.06 -24.28
C ILE A 93 -38.13 16.39 -24.30
N THR A 94 -39.36 16.43 -23.79
CA THR A 94 -40.10 17.69 -23.57
C THR A 94 -40.83 17.64 -22.24
N ALA A 95 -40.10 18.04 -21.21
CA ALA A 95 -40.60 18.63 -19.97
C ALA A 95 -39.37 19.42 -19.48
N THR A 96 -39.21 20.72 -19.70
CA THR A 96 -39.99 21.84 -19.13
C THR A 96 -39.59 23.18 -19.79
N GLY A 97 -39.52 23.25 -21.11
CA GLY A 97 -39.30 24.50 -21.86
C GLY A 97 -40.34 24.69 -22.98
N PRO A 98 -40.52 25.90 -23.55
CA PRO A 98 -41.42 26.10 -24.68
C PRO A 98 -40.94 25.27 -25.87
N SER A 99 -41.52 24.09 -26.05
CA SER A 99 -41.15 23.13 -27.07
C SER A 99 -41.73 23.53 -28.42
N VAL A 100 -40.86 23.76 -29.40
CA VAL A 100 -41.26 23.81 -30.82
C VAL A 100 -41.40 22.36 -31.29
N SER A 101 -42.64 21.93 -31.51
CA SER A 101 -42.97 20.60 -31.99
C SER A 101 -42.57 20.42 -33.46
N TYR A 102 -41.36 19.91 -33.72
CA TYR A 102 -40.99 19.41 -35.04
C TYR A 102 -41.57 18.00 -35.22
N ASN A 103 -42.80 17.94 -35.73
CA ASN A 103 -43.40 16.68 -36.16
C ASN A 103 -42.89 16.34 -37.56
N SER A 104 -41.65 15.85 -37.66
CA SER A 104 -41.15 15.26 -38.91
C SER A 104 -41.78 13.87 -39.06
N GLY A 105 -42.83 13.78 -39.89
CA GLY A 105 -43.56 12.53 -40.18
C GLY A 105 -42.78 11.53 -41.03
N TYR A 106 -41.46 11.45 -40.88
CA TYR A 106 -40.63 10.47 -41.57
C TYR A 106 -40.39 9.26 -40.66
N ALA A 107 -41.21 8.22 -40.80
CA ALA A 107 -40.86 6.91 -40.30
C ALA A 107 -39.74 6.37 -41.21
N ALA A 108 -38.52 6.29 -40.70
CA ALA A 108 -37.40 5.68 -41.42
C ALA A 108 -37.66 4.17 -41.58
N TYR A 109 -38.38 3.80 -42.63
CA TYR A 109 -38.32 2.46 -43.19
C TYR A 109 -36.92 2.33 -43.82
N ALA A 110 -35.99 1.76 -43.08
CA ALA A 110 -34.78 1.21 -43.69
C ALA A 110 -35.20 -0.09 -44.37
N GLU A 111 -35.28 -0.09 -45.71
CA GLU A 111 -35.21 -1.36 -46.43
C GLU A 111 -33.89 -2.03 -46.05
N ASP A 112 -33.91 -3.33 -45.80
CA ASP A 112 -32.71 -4.16 -45.63
C ASP A 112 -31.96 -4.22 -46.98
N GLU A 113 -31.35 -3.11 -47.40
CA GLU A 113 -30.38 -3.10 -48.48
C GLU A 113 -29.20 -3.96 -48.04
N GLU A 114 -28.84 -4.98 -48.84
CA GLU A 114 -27.68 -5.83 -48.58
C GLU A 114 -26.47 -4.94 -48.31
N GLU A 115 -25.98 -4.98 -47.06
CA GLU A 115 -24.90 -4.11 -46.64
C GLU A 115 -23.72 -4.22 -47.61
N PRO A 116 -23.11 -3.09 -48.01
CA PRO A 116 -22.02 -3.11 -48.97
C PRO A 116 -20.87 -3.98 -48.44
N GLU A 117 -20.29 -4.82 -49.31
CA GLU A 117 -19.26 -5.81 -48.97
C GLU A 117 -18.08 -5.22 -48.15
N VAL A 118 -17.73 -3.95 -48.39
CA VAL A 118 -16.70 -3.22 -47.64
C VAL A 118 -17.05 -3.10 -46.15
N ILE A 119 -18.33 -2.86 -45.81
CA ILE A 119 -18.79 -2.76 -44.43
C ILE A 119 -18.82 -4.14 -43.78
N LYS A 120 -19.20 -5.20 -44.51
CA LYS A 120 -19.13 -6.59 -44.02
C LYS A 120 -17.68 -6.97 -43.65
N GLU A 121 -16.72 -6.70 -44.55
CA GLU A 121 -15.30 -6.95 -44.29
C GLU A 121 -14.76 -6.12 -43.12
N TRP A 122 -15.18 -4.86 -43.00
CA TRP A 122 -14.78 -4.01 -41.89
C TRP A 122 -15.31 -4.53 -40.55
N ARG A 123 -16.57 -4.96 -40.48
CA ARG A 123 -17.13 -5.58 -39.28
C ARG A 123 -16.41 -6.87 -38.93
N ALA A 124 -16.15 -7.74 -39.91
CA ALA A 124 -15.40 -8.97 -39.68
C ALA A 124 -13.98 -8.69 -39.14
N LYS A 125 -13.25 -7.71 -39.68
CA LYS A 125 -11.93 -7.29 -39.18
C LYS A 125 -12.01 -6.69 -37.78
N ARG A 126 -13.02 -5.87 -37.49
CA ARG A 126 -13.24 -5.28 -36.17
C ARG A 126 -13.58 -6.36 -35.13
N GLU A 127 -14.46 -7.28 -35.48
CA GLU A 127 -14.86 -8.36 -34.59
C GLU A 127 -13.69 -9.31 -34.32
N ALA A 128 -12.88 -9.64 -35.33
CA ALA A 128 -11.66 -10.42 -35.14
C ALA A 128 -10.64 -9.72 -34.20
N THR A 129 -10.45 -8.40 -34.33
CA THR A 129 -9.54 -7.66 -33.44
C THR A 129 -10.09 -7.53 -32.03
N ASN A 130 -11.41 -7.33 -31.86
CA ASN A 130 -12.07 -7.35 -30.56
C ASN A 130 -11.99 -8.74 -29.90
N ALA A 131 -12.21 -9.81 -30.65
CA ALA A 131 -12.11 -11.18 -30.16
C ALA A 131 -10.69 -11.49 -29.67
N LYS A 132 -9.65 -11.12 -30.45
CA LYS A 132 -8.25 -11.27 -30.04
C LYS A 132 -7.95 -10.50 -28.76
N ARG A 133 -8.45 -9.26 -28.63
CA ARG A 133 -8.27 -8.44 -27.44
C ARG A 133 -9.00 -9.05 -26.23
N ALA A 134 -10.21 -9.56 -26.42
CA ALA A 134 -10.97 -10.23 -25.37
C ALA A 134 -10.26 -11.50 -24.88
N GLU A 135 -9.68 -12.28 -25.79
CA GLU A 135 -8.88 -13.46 -25.44
C GLU A 135 -7.63 -13.08 -24.63
N GLN A 136 -6.91 -12.03 -25.03
CA GLN A 136 -5.75 -11.53 -24.27
C GLN A 136 -6.14 -11.05 -22.86
N PHE A 137 -7.25 -10.36 -22.72
CA PHE A 137 -7.73 -9.93 -21.40
C PHE A 137 -8.24 -11.11 -20.55
N ALA A 138 -8.84 -12.12 -21.17
CA ALA A 138 -9.22 -13.35 -20.47
C ALA A 138 -7.97 -14.07 -19.93
N GLN A 139 -6.93 -14.21 -20.76
CA GLN A 139 -5.66 -14.82 -20.33
C GLN A 139 -4.99 -14.02 -19.21
N GLN A 140 -4.88 -12.69 -19.32
CA GLN A 140 -4.34 -11.85 -18.25
C GLN A 140 -5.16 -11.95 -16.96
N ARG A 141 -6.48 -12.04 -17.05
CA ARG A 141 -7.35 -12.27 -15.89
C ARG A 141 -7.11 -13.63 -15.24
N GLU A 142 -6.95 -14.68 -16.03
CA GLU A 142 -6.64 -16.01 -15.50
C GLU A 142 -5.24 -16.04 -14.86
N GLU A 143 -4.25 -15.39 -15.48
CA GLU A 143 -2.89 -15.27 -14.93
C GLU A 143 -2.88 -14.50 -13.61
N THR A 144 -3.55 -13.35 -13.54
CA THR A 144 -3.65 -12.56 -12.30
C THR A 144 -4.40 -13.30 -11.19
N VAL A 145 -5.44 -14.06 -11.52
CA VAL A 145 -6.14 -14.90 -10.53
C VAL A 145 -5.24 -16.03 -10.06
N ALA A 146 -4.51 -16.69 -10.96
CA ALA A 146 -3.57 -17.76 -10.60
C ALA A 146 -2.40 -17.25 -9.76
N GLU A 147 -1.87 -16.07 -10.08
CA GLU A 147 -0.84 -15.39 -9.30
C GLU A 147 -1.36 -15.00 -7.91
N ALA A 148 -2.57 -14.44 -7.83
CA ALA A 148 -3.20 -14.13 -6.55
C ALA A 148 -3.40 -15.38 -5.68
N GLN A 149 -3.81 -16.51 -6.27
CA GLN A 149 -3.92 -17.78 -5.55
C GLN A 149 -2.56 -18.27 -5.03
N ARG A 150 -1.52 -18.24 -5.88
CA ARG A 150 -0.15 -18.60 -5.46
C ARG A 150 0.36 -17.71 -4.33
N ASN A 151 0.14 -16.40 -4.42
CA ASN A 151 0.53 -15.45 -3.38
C ASN A 151 -0.18 -15.73 -2.04
N ILE A 152 -1.44 -16.17 -2.08
CA ILE A 152 -2.18 -16.58 -0.88
C ILE A 152 -1.55 -17.84 -0.28
N ASP A 153 -1.27 -18.85 -1.10
CA ASP A 153 -0.64 -20.09 -0.64
C ASP A 153 0.76 -19.81 -0.04
N ASP A 154 1.60 -19.05 -0.75
CA ASP A 154 2.92 -18.63 -0.30
C ASP A 154 2.87 -17.84 1.01
N PHE A 155 1.86 -16.98 1.19
CA PHE A 155 1.67 -16.24 2.44
C PHE A 155 1.43 -17.18 3.61
N TYR A 156 0.55 -18.18 3.46
CA TYR A 156 0.25 -19.13 4.52
C TYR A 156 1.40 -20.08 4.81
N GLU A 157 2.12 -20.54 3.78
CA GLU A 157 3.35 -21.32 3.96
C GLU A 157 4.41 -20.53 4.74
N ASN A 158 4.67 -19.28 4.32
CA ASN A 158 5.64 -18.42 4.98
C ASN A 158 5.23 -18.06 6.41
N TYR A 159 3.94 -17.78 6.64
CA TYR A 159 3.40 -17.51 7.97
C TYR A 159 3.55 -18.72 8.89
N ASN A 160 3.16 -19.90 8.43
CA ASN A 160 3.26 -21.13 9.21
C ASN A 160 4.72 -21.47 9.51
N ASN A 161 5.61 -21.38 8.51
CA ASN A 161 7.05 -21.56 8.70
C ASN A 161 7.63 -20.57 9.72
N LYS A 162 7.23 -19.30 9.66
CA LYS A 162 7.67 -18.28 10.62
C LYS A 162 7.15 -18.55 12.02
N LYS A 163 5.87 -18.92 12.15
CA LYS A 163 5.23 -19.29 13.42
C LYS A 163 5.91 -20.51 14.04
N GLU A 164 6.15 -21.56 13.26
CA GLU A 164 6.86 -22.75 13.75
C GLU A 164 8.28 -22.44 14.17
N LYS A 165 9.02 -21.65 13.39
CA LYS A 165 10.36 -21.17 13.78
C LYS A 165 10.33 -20.37 15.08
N GLN A 166 9.35 -19.49 15.27
CA GLN A 166 9.20 -18.72 16.50
C GLN A 166 8.87 -19.62 17.70
N ILE A 167 7.93 -20.57 17.54
CA ILE A 167 7.59 -21.53 18.60
C ILE A 167 8.81 -22.39 18.94
N ALA A 168 9.54 -22.88 17.94
CA ALA A 168 10.76 -23.66 18.14
C ALA A 168 11.86 -22.85 18.84
N ALA A 169 12.02 -21.57 18.46
CA ALA A 169 12.94 -20.65 19.13
C ALA A 169 12.56 -20.43 20.59
N SER A 170 11.28 -20.09 20.87
CA SER A 170 10.81 -19.92 22.26
C SER A 170 10.93 -21.19 23.09
N ARG A 171 10.70 -22.36 22.49
CA ARG A 171 10.90 -23.65 23.16
C ARG A 171 12.38 -23.88 23.47
N LYS A 172 13.26 -23.64 22.49
CA LYS A 172 14.71 -23.76 22.68
C LYS A 172 15.22 -22.79 23.76
N ASP A 173 14.74 -21.55 23.75
CA ASP A 173 15.09 -20.55 24.76
C ASP A 173 14.58 -20.97 26.15
N ALA A 174 13.38 -21.54 26.24
CA ALA A 174 12.86 -22.08 27.49
C ALA A 174 13.69 -23.27 27.99
N GLU A 175 14.07 -24.20 27.10
CA GLU A 175 14.95 -25.33 27.43
C GLU A 175 16.33 -24.84 27.88
N GLN A 176 16.90 -23.82 27.21
CA GLN A 176 18.16 -23.20 27.61
C GLN A 176 18.05 -22.46 28.94
N PHE A 177 16.93 -21.77 29.19
CA PHE A 177 16.68 -21.09 30.46
C PHE A 177 16.56 -22.09 31.61
N LEU A 178 15.84 -23.20 31.41
CA LEU A 178 15.75 -24.30 32.36
C LEU A 178 17.12 -24.94 32.61
N ALA A 179 17.87 -25.24 31.56
CA ALA A 179 19.23 -25.78 31.69
C ALA A 179 20.16 -24.80 32.43
N SER A 180 20.09 -23.50 32.14
CA SER A 180 20.88 -22.47 32.84
C SER A 180 20.49 -22.36 34.32
N ARG A 181 19.20 -22.54 34.64
CA ARG A 181 18.71 -22.57 36.02
C ARG A 181 19.20 -23.82 36.76
N GLU A 182 19.14 -24.99 36.12
CA GLU A 182 19.61 -26.25 36.71
C GLU A 182 21.13 -26.25 36.89
N ASP A 183 21.90 -25.74 35.94
CA ASP A 183 23.36 -25.57 36.04
C ASP A 183 23.74 -24.54 37.12
N THR A 184 23.00 -23.45 37.23
CA THR A 184 23.16 -22.47 38.33
C THR A 184 22.82 -23.09 39.69
N THR A 185 21.97 -24.12 39.75
CA THR A 185 21.58 -24.78 41.00
C THR A 185 22.53 -25.91 41.39
N SER A 186 23.17 -26.58 40.41
CA SER A 186 23.81 -27.89 40.59
C SER A 186 25.35 -27.86 40.74
N GLY A 187 26.01 -26.70 40.63
CA GLY A 187 27.47 -26.63 40.71
C GLY A 187 28.02 -25.40 41.43
N GLY A 188 28.97 -25.62 42.35
CA GLY A 188 29.79 -24.59 43.00
C GLY A 188 29.46 -24.31 44.47
N THR A 189 30.21 -23.38 45.07
CA THR A 189 29.95 -22.87 46.42
C THR A 189 28.63 -22.08 46.45
N SER A 190 27.99 -21.95 47.61
CA SER A 190 26.74 -21.18 47.73
C SER A 190 26.87 -19.73 47.23
N TRP A 191 28.07 -19.16 47.29
CA TRP A 191 28.39 -17.82 46.78
C TRP A 191 28.52 -17.76 45.25
N ASP A 192 28.99 -18.81 44.58
CA ASP A 192 29.01 -18.88 43.10
C ASP A 192 27.57 -18.93 42.55
N ARG A 193 26.65 -19.61 43.26
CA ARG A 193 25.21 -19.61 42.94
C ARG A 193 24.58 -18.23 43.09
N ILE A 194 24.86 -17.54 44.21
CA ILE A 194 24.35 -16.18 44.46
C ILE A 194 24.89 -15.19 43.41
N ALA A 195 26.17 -15.28 43.03
CA ALA A 195 26.78 -14.41 42.04
C ALA A 195 26.25 -14.63 40.60
N LYS A 196 25.77 -15.84 40.27
CA LYS A 196 25.10 -16.12 38.98
C LYS A 196 23.67 -15.56 38.91
N ILE A 197 22.96 -15.49 40.04
CA ILE A 197 21.58 -14.99 40.13
C ILE A 197 21.55 -13.44 40.21
N VAL A 198 22.55 -12.85 40.87
CA VAL A 198 22.63 -11.41 41.09
C VAL A 198 23.41 -10.74 39.96
N ASP A 199 22.87 -9.66 39.40
CA ASP A 199 23.56 -8.84 38.40
C ASP A 199 24.77 -8.10 39.01
N VAL A 200 25.94 -8.72 38.85
CA VAL A 200 27.25 -8.19 39.23
C VAL A 200 27.86 -7.25 38.18
N SER A 201 27.17 -7.02 37.04
CA SER A 201 27.66 -6.13 35.96
C SER A 201 27.61 -4.65 36.37
N GLY A 202 26.72 -4.28 37.30
CA GLY A 202 26.56 -2.89 37.75
C GLY A 202 26.05 -1.93 36.69
N LYS A 203 25.53 -2.44 35.56
CA LYS A 203 25.01 -1.64 34.45
C LYS A 203 23.51 -1.37 34.63
N GLY A 204 23.08 -0.17 34.23
CA GLY A 204 21.68 0.26 34.26
C GLY A 204 21.22 0.89 35.58
N ALA A 205 19.96 1.38 35.61
CA ALA A 205 19.40 2.12 36.75
C ALA A 205 19.33 1.32 38.06
N LYS A 206 19.15 0.00 37.96
CA LYS A 206 19.23 -0.95 39.10
C LYS A 206 20.68 -1.29 39.49
N GLY A 207 21.61 -1.10 38.54
CA GLY A 207 23.02 -1.38 38.63
C GLY A 207 23.83 -0.39 39.48
N GLY A 208 23.27 0.72 39.96
CA GLY A 208 23.88 1.57 41.00
C GLY A 208 25.34 2.00 40.75
N ALA A 209 25.52 3.26 40.35
CA ALA A 209 26.80 3.87 39.99
C ALA A 209 27.94 3.66 41.02
N SER A 210 29.20 3.77 40.55
CA SER A 210 30.40 3.78 41.41
C SER A 210 30.26 4.81 42.51
N GLY A 211 30.60 4.40 43.73
CA GLY A 211 30.43 5.13 44.98
C GLY A 211 29.17 4.74 45.77
N SER A 212 28.22 3.97 45.20
CA SER A 212 27.05 3.52 45.97
C SER A 212 27.34 2.26 46.78
N GLY A 213 26.64 2.03 47.90
CA GLY A 213 26.77 0.81 48.71
C GLY A 213 26.57 -0.50 47.92
N LYS A 214 25.94 -0.43 46.74
CA LYS A 214 25.80 -1.57 45.81
C LYS A 214 27.11 -1.96 45.11
N GLU A 215 28.06 -1.04 44.96
CA GLU A 215 29.41 -1.33 44.47
C GLU A 215 30.20 -2.12 45.51
N ARG A 216 30.20 -1.67 46.77
CA ARG A 216 30.81 -2.40 47.90
C ARG A 216 30.22 -3.79 48.08
N PHE A 217 28.90 -3.92 47.88
CA PHE A 217 28.22 -5.21 47.90
C PHE A 217 28.65 -6.13 46.75
N ARG A 218 28.89 -5.60 45.54
CA ARG A 218 29.45 -6.39 44.42
C ARG A 218 30.88 -6.83 44.68
N GLU A 219 31.72 -5.93 45.20
CA GLU A 219 33.11 -6.27 45.59
C GLU A 219 33.13 -7.39 46.62
N LEU A 220 32.23 -7.33 47.62
CA LEU A 220 32.05 -8.37 48.63
C LEU A 220 31.55 -9.70 48.02
N LEU A 221 30.57 -9.66 47.11
CA LEU A 221 30.09 -10.87 46.42
C LEU A 221 31.18 -11.50 45.54
N MET A 222 32.01 -10.69 44.87
CA MET A 222 33.13 -11.20 44.08
C MET A 222 34.25 -11.78 44.94
N SER A 223 34.50 -11.24 46.14
CA SER A 223 35.49 -11.82 47.07
C SER A 223 34.99 -13.13 47.67
N LEU A 224 33.73 -13.19 48.12
CA LEU A 224 33.08 -14.40 48.64
C LEU A 224 32.96 -15.51 47.60
N ARG A 225 32.79 -15.16 46.32
CA ARG A 225 32.80 -16.11 45.20
C ARG A 225 34.17 -16.79 45.01
N LYS A 226 35.26 -16.04 45.19
CA LYS A 226 36.64 -16.54 44.99
C LYS A 226 37.20 -17.27 46.22
N ASP A 227 36.58 -17.11 47.39
CA ASP A 227 37.03 -17.72 48.64
C ASP A 227 36.37 -19.08 48.86
N GLU A 228 37.16 -20.15 48.73
CA GLU A 228 36.73 -21.53 48.95
C GLU A 228 36.43 -21.86 50.43
N LYS A 229 36.89 -21.02 51.38
CA LYS A 229 36.63 -21.16 52.83
C LYS A 229 35.54 -20.22 53.33
N ALA A 230 34.84 -19.53 52.42
CA ALA A 230 33.77 -18.62 52.79
C ALA A 230 32.66 -19.37 53.58
N PRO A 231 32.01 -18.71 54.54
CA PRO A 231 30.90 -19.32 55.29
C PRO A 231 29.79 -19.77 54.32
N GLY A 232 29.40 -21.04 54.38
CA GLY A 232 28.44 -21.65 53.46
C GLY A 232 29.03 -22.14 52.11
N ALA A 233 30.36 -22.12 51.94
CA ALA A 233 31.05 -22.67 50.78
C ALA A 233 31.05 -24.20 50.75
N THR A 234 31.12 -24.84 51.93
CA THR A 234 30.87 -26.27 52.11
C THR A 234 29.38 -26.46 52.40
N GLY A 235 28.65 -27.06 51.46
CA GLY A 235 27.21 -27.28 51.58
C GLY A 235 26.85 -28.09 52.84
N TYR A 236 25.67 -27.80 53.40
CA TYR A 236 24.95 -28.70 54.31
C TYR A 236 24.04 -29.62 53.49
#